data_AF-A0A919T4U3-F1
#
_entry.id   AF-A0A919T4U3-F1
#
_cell.length_a   1.000
_cell.length_b   1.000
_cell.length_c   1.000
_cell.angle_alpha   90.00
_cell.angle_beta   90.00
_cell.angle_gamma   90.00
#
_symmetry.space_group_name_H-M   'P 1'
#
loop_
_entity.id
_entity.type
_entity.pdbx_description
1 polymer ?
#
loop_
_entity_poly.entity_id
_entity_poly.type
_entity_poly.pdbx_seq_one_letter_code
_entity_poly.pdbx_strand_id
1 'polypeptide(L)'
;MAGERLRPPGWTEISAVCTDAAYRGRGLATRLVRAVAAGIRARGETPFLHTGAANTTAIRLYESIGFELRRSTTFGAYRCLEKS
;
A
#
# COMPACT_ATOMS: atom_id res chain seq x y z
N MET A 1 8.20 -0.95 8.10
CA MET A 1 7.68 -2.27 7.66
C MET A 1 6.94 -2.10 6.34
N ALA A 2 6.85 -3.17 5.55
CA ALA A 2 5.91 -3.33 4.44
C ALA A 2 5.68 -4.83 4.25
N GLY A 3 4.50 -5.22 3.77
CA GLY A 3 4.15 -6.61 3.55
C GLY A 3 3.17 -6.79 2.41
N GLU A 4 2.61 -7.98 2.31
CA GLU A 4 1.63 -8.38 1.30
C GLU A 4 0.32 -8.78 1.99
N ARG A 5 -0.83 -8.57 1.34
CA ARG A 5 -2.13 -8.95 1.91
C ARG A 5 -3.05 -9.67 0.92
N LEU A 6 -3.86 -8.92 0.16
CA LEU A 6 -4.79 -9.52 -0.80
C LEU A 6 -4.06 -10.09 -2.02
N ARG A 7 -4.54 -11.22 -2.55
CA ARG A 7 -3.99 -11.87 -3.76
C ARG A 7 -5.07 -12.26 -4.79
N PRO A 8 -5.73 -11.31 -5.45
CA PRO A 8 -6.58 -11.63 -6.60
C PRO A 8 -5.77 -12.31 -7.72
N PRO A 9 -6.39 -13.11 -8.61
CA PRO A 9 -5.67 -13.75 -9.70
C PRO A 9 -4.84 -12.76 -10.53
N GLY A 10 -3.52 -12.97 -10.57
CA GLY A 10 -2.57 -12.11 -11.29
C GLY A 10 -2.14 -10.83 -10.56
N TRP A 11 -2.60 -10.59 -9.32
CA TRP A 11 -2.33 -9.37 -8.56
C TRP A 11 -1.96 -9.68 -7.11
N THR A 12 -1.07 -8.88 -6.52
CA THR A 12 -0.82 -8.90 -5.07
C THR A 12 -0.80 -7.49 -4.49
N GLU A 13 -1.50 -7.33 -3.36
CA GLU A 13 -1.58 -6.08 -2.63
C GLU A 13 -0.34 -5.88 -1.75
N ILE A 14 0.36 -4.75 -1.93
CA ILE A 14 1.31 -4.22 -0.96
C ILE A 14 0.54 -3.54 0.16
N SER A 15 0.78 -3.96 1.40
CA SER A 15 0.07 -3.47 2.57
C SER A 15 1.01 -3.19 3.75
N ALA A 16 0.45 -2.66 4.83
CA ALA A 16 1.15 -2.36 6.09
C ALA A 16 2.46 -1.56 5.91
N VAL A 17 2.48 -0.62 4.95
CA VAL A 17 3.62 0.27 4.72
C VAL A 17 3.63 1.30 5.86
N CYS A 18 4.62 1.18 6.75
CA CYS A 18 4.80 2.12 7.84
C CYS A 18 6.29 2.46 8.02
N THR A 19 6.54 3.72 8.35
CA THR A 19 7.85 4.21 8.76
C THR A 19 7.67 4.91 10.11
N ASP A 20 8.43 4.47 11.09
CA ASP A 20 8.48 5.11 12.41
C ASP A 20 8.78 6.61 12.27
N ALA A 21 8.13 7.44 13.10
CA ALA A 21 8.21 8.88 12.99
C ALA A 21 9.65 9.41 13.05
N ALA A 22 10.51 8.83 13.88
CA ALA A 22 11.91 9.24 14.04
C ALA A 22 12.79 8.93 12.80
N TYR A 23 12.28 8.13 11.86
CA TYR A 23 13.01 7.65 10.69
C TYR A 23 12.39 8.08 9.35
N ARG A 24 11.39 8.96 9.37
CA ARG A 24 10.80 9.55 8.15
C ARG A 24 11.80 10.46 7.43
N GLY A 25 11.52 10.75 6.15
CA GLY A 25 12.39 11.60 5.31
C GLY A 25 13.66 10.93 4.77
N ARG A 26 13.89 9.65 5.09
CA ARG A 26 15.12 8.92 4.70
C ARG A 26 14.92 7.93 3.54
N GLY A 27 13.80 8.02 2.81
CA GLY A 27 13.49 7.12 1.69
C GLY A 27 13.15 5.67 2.06
N LEU A 28 12.95 5.36 3.34
CA LEU A 28 12.74 3.98 3.82
C LEU A 28 11.46 3.34 3.25
N ALA A 29 10.34 4.09 3.23
CA ALA A 29 9.09 3.61 2.66
C ALA A 29 9.25 3.23 1.17
N THR A 30 9.91 4.07 0.38
CA THR A 30 10.21 3.80 -1.04
C THR A 30 11.03 2.51 -1.19
N ARG A 31 12.09 2.34 -0.39
CA ARG A 31 12.94 1.14 -0.46
C ARG A 31 12.16 -0.12 -0.12
N LEU A 32 11.32 -0.07 0.91
CA LEU A 32 10.48 -1.21 1.31
C LEU A 32 9.44 -1.55 0.24
N VAL A 33 8.74 -0.56 -0.32
CA VAL A 33 7.73 -0.80 -1.36
C VAL A 33 8.37 -1.37 -2.63
N ARG A 34 9.54 -0.86 -3.04
CA ARG A 34 10.28 -1.42 -4.18
C ARG A 34 10.70 -2.87 -3.95
N ALA A 35 11.17 -3.21 -2.75
CA ALA A 35 11.56 -4.58 -2.43
C ALA A 35 10.37 -5.55 -2.51
N VAL A 36 9.22 -5.17 -1.94
CA VAL A 36 7.99 -5.98 -2.02
C VAL A 36 7.49 -6.07 -3.47
N ALA A 37 7.45 -4.96 -4.19
CA ALA A 37 7.05 -4.93 -5.60
C ALA A 37 7.95 -5.79 -6.49
N ALA A 38 9.26 -5.81 -6.24
CA ALA A 38 10.19 -6.68 -6.94
C ALA A 38 9.88 -8.17 -6.70
N GLY A 39 9.61 -8.54 -5.45
CA GLY A 39 9.16 -9.89 -5.10
C GLY A 39 7.84 -10.29 -5.78
N ILE A 40 6.88 -9.37 -5.86
CA ILE A 40 5.61 -9.56 -6.58
C ILE A 40 5.84 -9.80 -8.07
N ARG A 41 6.65 -8.96 -8.71
CA ARG A 41 6.96 -9.08 -10.15
C ARG A 41 7.74 -10.35 -10.49
N ALA A 42 8.67 -10.77 -9.62
CA ALA A 42 9.50 -11.96 -9.84
C ALA A 42 8.70 -13.26 -9.99
N ARG A 43 7.48 -13.30 -9.44
CA ARG A 43 6.55 -14.44 -9.54
C ARG A 43 5.41 -14.20 -10.55
N GLY A 44 5.54 -13.21 -11.42
CA GLY A 44 4.60 -12.95 -12.51
C GLY A 44 3.29 -12.25 -12.10
N GLU A 45 3.25 -11.64 -10.92
CA GLU A 45 2.08 -10.93 -10.41
C GLU A 45 2.24 -9.41 -10.58
N THR A 46 1.11 -8.70 -10.64
CA THR A 46 1.09 -7.23 -10.69
C THR A 46 0.90 -6.64 -9.29
N PRO A 47 1.80 -5.77 -8.80
CA PRO A 47 1.64 -5.12 -7.51
C PRO A 47 0.56 -4.04 -7.57
N PHE A 48 -0.29 -3.97 -6.54
CA PHE A 48 -1.21 -2.86 -6.33
C PHE A 48 -1.26 -2.49 -4.84
N LEU A 49 -1.85 -1.34 -4.52
CA LEU A 49 -2.08 -0.92 -3.13
C LEU A 49 -3.26 0.04 -3.05
N HIS A 50 -3.67 0.31 -1.82
CA HIS A 50 -4.73 1.24 -1.48
C HIS A 50 -4.20 2.30 -0.52
N THR A 51 -4.59 3.55 -0.73
CA THR A 51 -4.35 4.65 0.22
C THR A 51 -5.58 5.55 0.28
N GLY A 52 -5.82 6.16 1.45
CA GLY A 52 -6.90 7.14 1.58
C GLY A 52 -6.66 8.34 0.67
N ALA A 53 -7.72 8.86 0.05
CA ALA A 53 -7.62 9.96 -0.91
C ALA A 53 -7.00 11.25 -0.31
N ALA A 54 -7.18 11.47 1.00
CA ALA A 54 -6.57 12.59 1.71
C ALA A 54 -5.06 12.41 2.02
N ASN A 55 -4.52 11.20 1.86
CA ASN A 55 -3.11 10.91 2.14
C ASN A 55 -2.22 11.26 0.94
N THR A 56 -2.18 12.55 0.61
CA THR A 56 -1.45 13.10 -0.54
C THR A 56 0.05 12.81 -0.50
N THR A 57 0.63 12.68 0.69
CA THR A 57 2.05 12.31 0.87
C THR A 57 2.31 10.90 0.38
N ALA A 58 1.46 9.93 0.77
CA ALA A 58 1.59 8.56 0.28
C ALA A 58 1.31 8.46 -1.21
N ILE A 59 0.29 9.17 -1.73
CA ILE A 59 -0.03 9.21 -3.16
C ILE A 59 1.19 9.65 -3.97
N ARG A 60 1.80 10.80 -3.65
CA ARG A 60 3.00 11.30 -4.34
C ARG A 60 4.18 10.32 -4.25
N LEU A 61 4.35 9.65 -3.12
CA LEU A 61 5.38 8.62 -2.96
C LEU A 61 5.14 7.48 -3.94
N TYR A 62 3.92 6.95 -4.00
CA TYR A 62 3.59 5.81 -4.87
C TYR A 62 3.70 6.17 -6.35
N GLU A 63 3.22 7.36 -6.74
CA GLU A 63 3.38 7.90 -8.10
C GLU A 63 4.85 8.03 -8.50
N SER A 64 5.70 8.57 -7.60
CA SER A 64 7.14 8.73 -7.86
C SER A 64 7.89 7.42 -8.08
N ILE A 65 7.29 6.27 -7.74
CA ILE A 65 7.88 4.94 -7.93
C ILE A 65 7.12 4.07 -8.93
N GLY A 66 6.27 4.69 -9.76
CA GLY A 66 5.64 4.05 -10.91
C GLY A 66 4.29 3.37 -10.63
N PHE A 67 3.62 3.69 -9.52
CA PHE A 67 2.20 3.37 -9.38
C PHE A 67 1.36 4.46 -10.03
N GLU A 68 0.21 4.07 -10.57
CA GLU A 68 -0.75 4.96 -11.19
C GLU A 68 -2.12 4.79 -10.53
N LEU A 69 -2.91 5.87 -10.50
CA LEU A 69 -4.27 5.81 -10.00
C LEU A 69 -5.13 4.94 -10.92
N ARG A 70 -5.46 3.73 -10.47
CA ARG A 70 -6.36 2.83 -11.19
C ARG A 70 -7.85 3.17 -10.96
N ARG A 71 -8.24 3.44 -9.71
CA ARG A 71 -9.65 3.64 -9.31
C ARG A 71 -9.75 4.32 -7.94
N SER A 72 -10.76 5.17 -7.76
CA SER A 72 -11.18 5.68 -6.45
C SER A 72 -12.12 4.69 -5.75
N THR A 73 -11.89 4.41 -4.47
CA THR A 73 -12.69 3.46 -3.69
C THR A 73 -12.99 4.02 -2.30
N THR A 74 -14.18 3.71 -1.79
CA THR A 74 -14.62 4.10 -0.45
C THR A 74 -14.13 3.11 0.59
N PHE A 75 -13.41 3.58 1.61
CA PHE A 75 -13.08 2.78 2.79
C PHE A 75 -14.19 2.93 3.83
N GLY A 76 -14.92 1.85 4.09
CA GLY A 76 -15.92 1.77 5.15
C GLY A 76 -15.37 1.07 6.38
N ALA A 77 -15.76 1.54 7.57
CA ALA A 77 -15.54 0.85 8.84
C ALA A 77 -16.90 0.54 9.45
N TYR A 78 -17.10 -0.72 9.84
CA TYR A 78 -18.32 -1.18 10.48
C TYR A 78 -17.99 -1.67 11.88
N ARG A 79 -18.86 -1.35 12.84
CA ARG A 79 -18.77 -1.83 14.22
C ARG A 79 -20.09 -2.51 14.56
N CYS A 80 -20.03 -3.71 15.14
CA CYS A 80 -21.20 -4.34 15.73
C CYS A 80 -21.51 -3.61 17.04
N LEU A 81 -22.75 -3.18 17.23
CA LEU A 81 -23.19 -2.62 18.51
C LEU A 81 -23.36 -3.79 19.49
N GLU A 82 -22.71 -3.71 20.65
CA GLU A 82 -22.99 -4.65 21.74
C GLU A 82 -24.45 -4.47 22.16
N LYS A 83 -25.19 -5.58 22.26
CA LYS A 83 -26.56 -5.54 22.80
C LYS A 83 -26.43 -5.32 24.31
N SER A 84 -27.07 -4.26 24.81
CA SER A 84 -27.25 -4.00 26.24
C SER A 84 -27.91 -5.15 26.98
#